data_AF-A0A929BII4-F1
#
_entry.id   AF-A0A929BII4-F1
#
_cell.length_a   1.000
_cell.length_b   1.000
_cell.length_c   1.000
_cell.angle_alpha   90.00
_cell.angle_beta   90.00
_cell.angle_gamma   90.00
#
_symmetry.space_group_name_H-M   'P 1'
#
loop_
_entity.id
_entity.type
_entity.pdbx_description
1 polymer ?
#
loop_
_entity_poly.entity_id
_entity_poly.type
_entity_poly.pdbx_seq_one_letter_code
_entity_poly.pdbx_strand_id
1 'polypeptide(L)'
;MEQKDYILREIDKIGVMLRYILAKLIPINSVREKNNISENINNELFENIGYDINSLLKISKNDFNDIFKYNKGFNLANIELLAELLYNISQKESDNSQKILQKSLELYEFVNDSGKTFSFDRENRIDKIKNELHNCTNNLHD
;
A
#
# COMPACT_ATOMS: atom_id res chain seq x y z
N MET A 1 -1.63 27.17 -16.01
CA MET A 1 -0.70 26.10 -16.41
C MET A 1 0.07 25.58 -15.18
N GLU A 2 0.64 26.45 -14.35
CA GLU A 2 1.44 26.10 -13.17
C GLU A 2 0.80 25.10 -12.17
N GLN A 3 -0.49 25.21 -11.86
CA GLN A 3 -1.13 24.30 -10.89
C GLN A 3 -1.26 22.86 -11.42
N LYS A 4 -1.52 22.70 -12.72
CA LYS A 4 -1.61 21.38 -13.37
C LYS A 4 -0.24 20.72 -13.40
N ASP A 5 0.79 21.49 -13.73
CA ASP A 5 2.17 21.01 -13.80
C ASP A 5 2.70 20.65 -12.40
N TYR A 6 2.28 21.40 -11.37
CA TYR A 6 2.56 21.07 -9.98
C TYR A 6 1.91 19.74 -9.57
N ILE A 7 0.61 19.55 -9.83
CA ILE A 7 -0.08 18.30 -9.48
C ILE A 7 0.56 17.10 -10.17
N LEU A 8 0.86 17.19 -11.47
CA LEU A 8 1.52 16.11 -12.21
C LEU A 8 2.88 15.75 -11.59
N ARG A 9 3.66 16.76 -11.17
CA ARG A 9 4.94 16.54 -10.52
C ARG A 9 4.80 15.81 -9.18
N GLU A 10 3.79 16.16 -8.38
CA GLU A 10 3.55 15.47 -7.10
C GLU A 10 3.10 14.01 -7.32
N ILE A 11 2.28 13.75 -8.34
CA ILE A 11 1.91 12.39 -8.75
C ILE A 11 3.16 11.59 -9.15
N ASP A 12 4.01 12.16 -9.99
CA ASP A 12 5.23 11.47 -10.43
C ASP A 12 6.19 11.18 -9.28
N LYS A 13 6.37 12.14 -8.36
CA LYS A 13 7.22 11.97 -7.17
C LYS A 13 6.76 10.80 -6.31
N ILE A 14 5.47 10.75 -5.94
CA ILE A 14 4.93 9.64 -5.13
C ILE A 14 5.10 8.32 -5.87
N GLY A 15 4.78 8.27 -7.17
CA GLY A 15 4.91 7.06 -7.96
C GLY A 15 6.36 6.54 -8.03
N VAL A 16 7.33 7.43 -8.24
CA VAL A 16 8.76 7.08 -8.26
C VAL A 16 9.22 6.57 -6.90
N MET A 17 8.84 7.24 -5.82
CA MET A 17 9.18 6.85 -4.44
C MET A 17 8.61 5.47 -4.09
N LEU A 18 7.33 5.20 -4.37
CA LEU A 18 6.71 3.90 -4.07
C LEU A 18 7.39 2.76 -4.85
N ARG A 19 7.70 2.97 -6.13
CA ARG A 19 8.42 1.98 -6.95
C ARG A 19 9.84 1.74 -6.44
N TYR A 20 10.54 2.78 -6.00
CA TYR A 20 11.86 2.67 -5.41
C TYR A 20 11.85 1.82 -4.13
N ILE A 21 10.86 2.04 -3.25
CA ILE A 21 10.69 1.22 -2.04
C ILE A 21 10.39 -0.24 -2.41
N LEU A 22 9.46 -0.48 -3.33
CA LEU A 22 9.12 -1.83 -3.79
C LEU A 22 10.37 -2.57 -4.32
N ALA A 23 11.18 -1.91 -5.14
CA ALA A 23 12.40 -2.49 -5.70
C ALA A 23 13.43 -2.88 -4.63
N LYS A 24 13.50 -2.11 -3.53
CA LYS A 24 14.33 -2.46 -2.36
C LYS A 24 13.74 -3.60 -1.53
N LEU A 25 12.42 -3.68 -1.43
CA LEU A 25 11.72 -4.62 -0.57
C LEU A 25 11.75 -6.05 -1.13
N ILE A 26 11.51 -6.22 -2.44
CA ILE A 26 11.39 -7.53 -3.10
C ILE A 26 12.58 -8.48 -2.82
N PRO A 27 13.87 -8.08 -2.99
CA PRO A 27 15.00 -9.01 -2.87
C PRO A 27 15.32 -9.48 -1.44
N ILE A 28 14.69 -8.90 -0.41
CA ILE A 28 15.03 -9.19 1.00
C ILE A 28 14.54 -10.57 1.43
N ASN A 29 15.47 -11.42 1.88
CA ASN A 29 15.17 -12.78 2.32
C ASN A 29 15.68 -13.11 3.73
N SER A 30 16.47 -12.22 4.36
CA SER A 30 17.08 -12.47 5.68
C SER A 30 16.46 -11.61 6.80
N VAL A 31 16.46 -12.14 8.04
CA VAL A 31 15.87 -11.45 9.22
C VAL A 31 16.58 -10.14 9.55
N ARG A 32 17.91 -10.07 9.42
CA ARG A 32 18.70 -8.87 9.73
C ARG A 32 18.43 -7.72 8.75
N GLU A 33 18.17 -8.04 7.49
CA GLU A 33 17.79 -7.06 6.46
C GLU A 33 16.37 -6.53 6.72
N LYS A 34 15.45 -7.35 7.26
CA LYS A 34 14.06 -6.94 7.55
C LYS A 34 13.98 -5.76 8.53
N ASN A 35 14.68 -5.81 9.66
CA ASN A 35 14.56 -4.78 10.71
C ASN A 35 15.00 -3.39 10.23
N ASN A 36 16.16 -3.30 9.56
CA ASN A 36 16.65 -2.04 9.00
C ASN A 36 15.74 -1.47 7.92
N ILE A 37 15.05 -2.35 7.19
CA ILE A 37 14.20 -1.93 6.07
C ILE A 37 12.82 -1.50 6.54
N SER A 38 12.29 -2.09 7.61
CA SER A 38 11.03 -1.63 8.22
C SER A 38 11.14 -0.18 8.71
N GLU A 39 12.22 0.20 9.39
CA GLU A 39 12.47 1.58 9.82
C GLU A 39 12.64 2.53 8.62
N ASN A 40 13.43 2.13 7.62
CA ASN A 40 13.63 2.94 6.42
C ASN A 40 12.33 3.16 5.63
N ILE A 41 11.47 2.14 5.52
CA ILE A 41 10.17 2.26 4.84
C ILE A 41 9.26 3.22 5.58
N ASN A 42 9.16 3.11 6.91
CA ASN A 42 8.34 4.02 7.70
C ASN A 42 8.81 5.47 7.57
N ASN A 43 10.13 5.72 7.61
CA ASN A 43 10.69 7.06 7.42
C ASN A 43 10.42 7.59 6.00
N GLU A 44 10.67 6.80 4.96
CA GLU A 44 10.42 7.21 3.57
C GLU A 44 8.94 7.53 3.34
N LEU A 45 8.02 6.69 3.84
CA LEU A 45 6.58 6.96 3.75
C LEU A 45 6.20 8.23 4.52
N PHE A 46 6.68 8.40 5.75
CA PHE A 46 6.38 9.59 6.54
C PHE A 46 6.86 10.87 5.85
N GLU A 47 8.10 10.91 5.37
CA GLU A 47 8.69 12.09 4.73
C GLU A 47 8.01 12.48 3.41
N ASN A 48 7.57 11.50 2.61
CA ASN A 48 7.02 11.78 1.28
C ASN A 48 5.48 11.88 1.26
N ILE A 49 4.78 11.14 2.12
CA ILE A 49 3.31 11.07 2.10
C ILE A 49 2.66 11.47 3.43
N GLY A 50 3.44 11.71 4.49
CA GLY A 50 2.96 12.16 5.80
C GLY A 50 2.41 11.04 6.70
N TYR A 51 2.54 9.78 6.29
CA TYR A 51 2.01 8.63 7.01
C TYR A 51 3.05 7.51 7.06
N ASP A 52 3.29 6.95 8.24
CA ASP A 52 3.99 5.67 8.39
C ASP A 52 2.99 4.49 8.28
N ILE A 53 3.48 3.25 8.29
CA ILE A 53 2.62 2.06 8.16
C ILE A 53 1.58 2.03 9.27
N ASN A 54 1.97 2.28 10.52
CA ASN A 54 1.07 2.24 11.67
C ASN A 54 -0.06 3.28 11.57
N SER A 55 0.24 4.46 11.02
CA SER A 55 -0.73 5.52 10.77
C SER A 55 -1.68 5.12 9.65
N LEU A 56 -1.17 4.53 8.57
CA LEU A 56 -2.00 3.99 7.48
C LEU A 56 -2.97 2.91 7.97
N LEU A 57 -2.54 2.04 8.88
CA LEU A 57 -3.39 0.98 9.45
C LEU A 57 -4.60 1.54 10.23
N LYS A 58 -4.49 2.74 10.80
CA LYS A 58 -5.56 3.36 11.62
C LYS A 58 -6.61 4.08 10.77
N ILE A 59 -6.32 4.35 9.50
CA ILE A 59 -7.24 5.04 8.60
C ILE A 59 -8.41 4.11 8.26
N SER A 60 -9.65 4.57 8.43
CA SER A 60 -10.83 3.82 7.98
C SER A 60 -10.96 3.88 6.45
N LYS A 61 -11.47 2.80 5.83
CA LYS A 61 -11.81 2.78 4.39
C LYS A 61 -12.75 3.94 4.02
N ASN A 62 -13.63 4.36 4.93
CA ASN A 62 -14.56 5.48 4.71
C ASN A 62 -13.84 6.83 4.57
N ASP A 63 -12.63 6.97 5.13
CA ASP A 63 -11.87 8.23 5.13
C ASP A 63 -10.89 8.33 3.95
N PHE A 64 -10.75 7.27 3.15
CA PHE A 64 -9.79 7.22 2.02
C PHE A 64 -10.03 8.33 1.01
N ASN A 65 -11.29 8.61 0.69
CA ASN A 65 -11.64 9.68 -0.25
C ASN A 65 -11.10 11.02 0.21
N ASP A 66 -11.23 11.36 1.49
CA ASP A 66 -10.75 12.62 2.01
C ASP A 66 -9.22 12.64 2.00
N ILE A 67 -8.58 11.60 2.54
CA ILE A 67 -7.12 11.54 2.68
C ILE A 67 -6.40 11.63 1.33
N PHE A 68 -6.86 10.87 0.33
CA PHE A 68 -6.23 10.88 -0.99
C PHE A 68 -6.59 12.11 -1.83
N LYS A 69 -7.76 12.71 -1.61
CA LYS A 69 -8.15 13.95 -2.28
C LYS A 69 -7.33 15.17 -1.82
N TYR A 70 -6.94 15.21 -0.54
CA TYR A 70 -6.14 16.31 -0.01
C TYR A 70 -4.64 16.18 -0.36
N ASN A 71 -4.15 14.96 -0.61
CA ASN A 71 -2.75 14.74 -0.99
C ASN A 71 -2.63 14.59 -2.52
N LYS A 72 -2.17 15.67 -3.17
CA LYS A 72 -2.14 15.84 -4.63
C LYS A 72 -1.33 14.80 -5.40
N GLY A 73 -0.51 13.99 -4.74
CA GLY A 73 0.23 12.91 -5.39
C GLY A 73 -0.51 11.57 -5.45
N PHE A 74 -1.67 11.40 -4.79
CA PHE A 74 -2.42 10.14 -4.83
C PHE A 74 -3.47 10.12 -5.94
N ASN A 75 -3.03 9.74 -7.14
CA ASN A 75 -3.96 9.21 -8.15
C ASN A 75 -4.21 7.71 -7.90
N LEU A 76 -5.19 7.14 -8.61
CA LEU A 76 -5.52 5.70 -8.49
C LEU A 76 -4.31 4.79 -8.70
N ALA A 77 -3.41 5.12 -9.63
CA ALA A 77 -2.21 4.33 -9.89
C ALA A 77 -1.24 4.31 -8.69
N ASN A 78 -1.05 5.45 -8.03
CA ASN A 78 -0.19 5.54 -6.85
C ASN A 78 -0.83 4.89 -5.62
N ILE A 79 -2.16 4.92 -5.49
CA ILE A 79 -2.87 4.19 -4.44
C ILE A 79 -2.73 2.68 -4.67
N GLU A 80 -2.82 2.22 -5.93
CA GLU A 80 -2.61 0.81 -6.28
C GLU A 80 -1.15 0.37 -6.00
N LEU A 81 -0.16 1.24 -6.28
CA LEU A 81 1.23 0.99 -5.90
C LEU A 81 1.43 0.92 -4.38
N LEU A 82 0.73 1.77 -3.61
CA LEU A 82 0.75 1.70 -2.15
C LEU A 82 0.12 0.39 -1.65
N ALA A 83 -0.97 -0.07 -2.29
CA ALA A 83 -1.59 -1.36 -1.98
C ALA A 83 -0.63 -2.52 -2.21
N GLU A 84 0.11 -2.51 -3.33
CA GLU A 84 1.15 -3.51 -3.65
C GLU A 84 2.31 -3.44 -2.64
N LEU A 85 2.73 -2.24 -2.23
CA LEU A 85 3.76 -2.08 -1.19
C LEU A 85 3.32 -2.73 0.12
N LEU A 86 2.12 -2.43 0.60
CA LEU A 86 1.60 -3.04 1.83
C LEU A 86 1.47 -4.56 1.72
N TYR A 87 1.04 -5.07 0.56
CA TYR A 87 1.02 -6.51 0.31
C TYR A 87 2.41 -7.13 0.48
N ASN A 88 3.44 -6.58 -0.17
CA ASN A 88 4.79 -7.13 -0.07
C ASN A 88 5.37 -7.01 1.34
N ILE A 89 5.01 -5.98 2.10
CA ILE A 89 5.39 -5.83 3.51
C ILE A 89 4.73 -6.93 4.34
N SER A 90 3.42 -7.20 4.15
CA SER A 90 2.73 -8.24 4.93
C SER A 90 3.32 -9.62 4.72
N GLN A 91 3.83 -9.93 3.52
CA GLN A 91 4.50 -11.22 3.25
C GLN A 91 5.84 -11.37 3.99
N LYS A 92 6.45 -10.26 4.43
CA LYS A 92 7.78 -10.23 5.04
C LYS A 92 7.73 -9.96 6.54
N GLU A 93 6.71 -9.23 7.01
CA GLU A 93 6.47 -8.96 8.42
C GLU A 93 5.91 -10.17 9.16
N SER A 94 6.30 -10.33 10.41
CA SER A 94 5.65 -11.29 11.33
C SER A 94 4.54 -10.59 12.10
N ASP A 95 4.82 -9.37 12.56
CA ASP A 95 3.96 -8.64 13.47
C ASP A 95 3.00 -7.77 12.65
N ASN A 96 1.71 -7.82 12.98
CA ASN A 96 0.64 -7.12 12.25
C ASN A 96 0.48 -7.50 10.77
N SER A 97 1.14 -8.56 10.27
CA SER A 97 1.04 -9.02 8.87
C SER A 97 -0.41 -9.06 8.37
N GLN A 98 -1.32 -9.67 9.13
CA GLN A 98 -2.74 -9.75 8.79
C GLN A 98 -3.42 -8.37 8.68
N LYS A 99 -3.09 -7.42 9.56
CA LYS A 99 -3.66 -6.05 9.51
C LYS A 99 -3.12 -5.29 8.30
N ILE A 100 -1.85 -5.45 7.97
CA ILE A 100 -1.21 -4.85 6.80
C ILE A 100 -1.82 -5.44 5.52
N LEU A 101 -2.03 -6.76 5.48
CA LEU A 101 -2.68 -7.46 4.39
C LEU A 101 -4.13 -7.00 4.21
N GLN A 102 -4.88 -6.85 5.30
CA GLN A 102 -6.24 -6.27 5.27
C GLN A 102 -6.24 -4.84 4.73
N LYS A 103 -5.27 -4.00 5.13
CA LYS A 103 -5.17 -2.63 4.62
C LYS A 103 -4.84 -2.60 3.11
N SER A 104 -3.98 -3.50 2.65
CA SER A 104 -3.69 -3.68 1.22
C SER A 104 -4.97 -4.01 0.45
N LEU A 105 -5.79 -4.94 0.96
CA LEU A 105 -7.07 -5.29 0.35
C LEU A 105 -8.00 -4.08 0.23
N GLU A 106 -8.17 -3.32 1.31
CA GLU A 106 -9.04 -2.13 1.32
C GLU A 106 -8.62 -1.09 0.27
N LEU A 107 -7.31 -0.91 0.05
CA LEU A 107 -6.79 0.00 -0.97
C LEU A 107 -7.03 -0.52 -2.39
N TYR A 108 -6.83 -1.82 -2.64
CA TYR A 108 -7.15 -2.40 -3.94
C TYR A 108 -8.64 -2.30 -4.26
N GLU A 109 -9.51 -2.60 -3.29
CA GLU A 109 -10.95 -2.44 -3.45
C GLU A 109 -11.32 -0.98 -3.70
N PHE A 110 -10.72 -0.04 -2.96
CA PHE A 110 -10.93 1.39 -3.19
C PHE A 110 -10.56 1.81 -4.62
N VAL A 111 -9.42 1.35 -5.13
CA VAL A 111 -9.01 1.61 -6.52
C VAL A 111 -9.97 0.95 -7.51
N ASN A 112 -10.46 -0.25 -7.22
CA ASN A 112 -11.40 -0.96 -8.07
C ASN A 112 -12.75 -0.24 -8.16
N ASP A 113 -13.28 0.19 -7.00
CA ASP A 113 -14.56 0.91 -6.87
C ASP A 113 -14.48 2.32 -7.49
N SER A 114 -13.33 2.98 -7.37
CA SER A 114 -13.11 4.33 -7.88
C SER A 114 -12.65 4.36 -9.35
N GLY A 115 -12.18 3.23 -9.86
CA GLY A 115 -11.64 3.08 -11.20
C GLY A 115 -12.73 3.07 -12.28
N LYS A 116 -12.39 3.61 -13.46
CA LYS A 116 -13.25 3.51 -14.66
C LYS A 116 -12.84 2.38 -15.60
N THR A 117 -11.71 1.75 -15.31
CA THR A 117 -11.09 0.71 -16.12
C THR A 117 -10.92 -0.55 -15.31
N PHE A 118 -11.48 -1.64 -15.82
CA PHE A 118 -11.30 -2.97 -15.29
C PHE A 118 -9.83 -3.41 -15.41
N SER A 119 -9.31 -4.12 -14.40
CA SER A 119 -7.94 -4.64 -14.36
C SER A 119 -7.96 -6.08 -13.87
N PHE A 120 -7.61 -7.03 -14.74
CA PHE A 120 -7.51 -8.45 -14.36
C PHE A 120 -6.47 -8.67 -13.26
N ASP A 121 -5.33 -7.98 -13.32
CA ASP A 121 -4.26 -8.11 -12.32
C ASP A 121 -4.75 -7.68 -10.94
N ARG A 122 -5.55 -6.61 -10.88
CA ARG A 122 -6.13 -6.11 -9.63
C ARG A 122 -7.15 -7.08 -9.04
N GLU A 123 -8.08 -7.60 -9.86
CA GLU A 123 -9.06 -8.60 -9.41
C GLU A 123 -8.35 -9.86 -8.87
N ASN A 124 -7.37 -10.38 -9.63
CA ASN A 124 -6.59 -11.54 -9.21
C ASN A 124 -5.87 -11.29 -7.87
N ARG A 125 -5.35 -10.07 -7.67
CA ARG A 125 -4.71 -9.69 -6.41
C ARG A 125 -5.70 -9.60 -5.26
N ILE A 126 -6.87 -9.00 -5.47
CA ILE A 126 -7.96 -8.94 -4.48
C ILE A 126 -8.36 -10.35 -4.05
N ASP A 127 -8.60 -11.24 -5.00
CA ASP A 127 -8.98 -12.63 -4.72
C ASP A 127 -7.90 -13.37 -3.96
N LYS A 128 -6.64 -13.20 -4.37
CA LYS A 128 -5.50 -13.79 -3.66
C LYS A 128 -5.46 -13.34 -2.20
N ILE A 129 -5.57 -12.03 -1.94
CA ILE A 129 -5.52 -11.48 -0.59
C ILE A 129 -6.71 -11.97 0.25
N LYS A 130 -7.93 -12.02 -0.31
CA LYS A 130 -9.11 -12.56 0.37
C LYS A 130 -8.90 -14.03 0.79
N ASN A 131 -8.32 -14.84 -0.09
CA ASN A 131 -8.00 -16.24 0.21
C ASN A 131 -6.93 -16.36 1.30
N GLU A 132 -5.86 -15.56 1.23
CA GLU A 132 -4.80 -15.53 2.26
C GLU A 132 -5.41 -15.17 3.65
N LEU A 133 -6.26 -14.14 3.71
CA LEU A 133 -6.92 -13.72 4.95
C LEU A 133 -7.89 -14.78 5.50
N HIS A 134 -8.65 -15.46 4.63
CA HIS A 134 -9.54 -16.54 5.05
C HIS A 134 -8.77 -17.73 5.66
N ASN A 135 -7.64 -18.09 5.05
CA ASN A 135 -6.78 -19.16 5.56
C ASN A 135 -6.13 -18.79 6.91
N CYS A 136 -5.80 -17.52 7.14
CA CYS A 136 -5.34 -17.05 8.45
C CYS A 136 -6.41 -17.21 9.55
N THR A 137 -7.70 -17.02 9.22
CA THR A 137 -8.78 -17.15 10.21
C THR A 137 -9.12 -18.59 10.58
N ASN A 138 -8.92 -19.54 9.67
CA ASN A 138 -9.26 -20.95 9.92
C ASN A 138 -8.20 -21.69 10.76
N ASN A 139 -6.93 -21.26 10.73
CA ASN A 139 -5.85 -21.85 11.53
C ASN A 139 -5.88 -21.50 13.03
N LEU A 140 -6.88 -20.74 13.50
CA LEU A 140 -7.09 -20.40 14.91
C LEU A 140 -8.11 -21.34 15.61
N HIS A 141 -8.64 -22.33 14.90
CA HIS A 141 -9.67 -23.25 15.39
C HIS A 141 -9.29 -24.74 15.42
N ASP A 142 -8.02 -25.07 15.18
CA ASP A 142 -7.48 -26.44 15.33
C ASP A 142 -6.52 -26.56 16.53
#